data_AF-A0A2P7BSF6-F1
#
_entry.id   AF-A0A2P7BSF6-F1
#
_cell.length_a   1.000
_cell.length_b   1.000
_cell.length_c   1.000
_cell.angle_alpha   90.00
_cell.angle_beta   90.00
_cell.angle_gamma   90.00
#
_symmetry.space_group_name_H-M   'P 1'
#
loop_
_entity.id
_entity.type
_entity.pdbx_description
1 polymer ?
#
loop_
_entity_poly.entity_id
_entity_poly.type
_entity_poly.pdbx_seq_one_letter_code
_entity_poly.pdbx_strand_id
1 'polypeptide(L)' 'MERLKRVILEYEETIERLESGQEKVHRTGRFGEKEDISVQTADHYRRLLSHYMEIVARNEASTTKPRKKK' A
#
# COMPACT_ATOMS: atom_id res chain seq x y z
N MET A 1 5.88 -5.88 14.19
CA MET A 1 5.14 -4.87 13.40
C MET A 1 6.02 -3.95 12.58
N GLU A 2 7.31 -3.80 12.89
CA GLU A 2 8.23 -2.94 12.14
C GLU A 2 8.33 -3.27 10.64
N ARG A 3 8.28 -4.55 10.27
CA ARG A 3 8.28 -4.96 8.85
C ARG A 3 7.06 -4.42 8.09
N LEU A 4 5.89 -4.45 8.71
CA LEU A 4 4.65 -3.94 8.08
C LEU A 4 4.70 -2.41 7.97
N LYS A 5 5.22 -1.73 9.00
CA LYS A 5 5.40 -0.26 8.98
C LYS A 5 6.37 0.18 7.88
N ARG A 6 7.45 -0.58 7.61
CA ARG A 6 8.34 -0.30 6.46
C ARG A 6 7.61 -0.46 5.12
N VAL A 7 6.84 -1.53 4.95
CA VAL A 7 6.07 -1.76 3.71
C VAL A 7 5.05 -0.64 3.47
N ILE A 8 4.42 -0.11 4.52
CA ILE A 8 3.53 1.05 4.42
C ILE A 8 4.29 2.25 3.85
N LEU A 9 5.47 2.59 4.41
CA LEU A 9 6.29 3.70 3.92
C LEU A 9 6.74 3.50 2.47
N GLU A 10 7.14 2.29 2.09
CA GLU A 10 7.51 1.96 0.71
C GLU A 10 6.35 2.14 -0.27
N TYR A 11 5.13 1.79 0.15
CA TYR A 11 3.93 1.98 -0.66
C TYR A 11 3.50 3.45 -0.75
N GLU A 12 3.63 4.24 0.32
CA GLU A 12 3.41 5.70 0.25
C GLU A 12 4.37 6.35 -0.76
N GLU A 13 5.66 6.02 -0.69
CA GLU A 13 6.67 6.54 -1.62
C GLU A 13 6.38 6.12 -3.07
N THR A 14 5.97 4.86 -3.28
CA THR A 14 5.64 4.35 -4.62
C THR A 14 4.40 5.05 -5.18
N ILE A 15 3.36 5.25 -4.37
CA ILE A 15 2.16 6.01 -4.79
C ILE A 15 2.55 7.44 -5.20
N GLU A 16 3.36 8.13 -4.39
CA GLU A 16 3.78 9.50 -4.69
C GLU A 16 4.59 9.59 -6.00
N ARG A 17 5.48 8.62 -6.25
CA ARG A 17 6.26 8.56 -7.50
C ARG A 17 5.40 8.28 -8.72
N LEU A 18 4.40 7.41 -8.59
CA LEU A 18 3.44 7.12 -9.66
C LEU A 18 2.54 8.32 -9.95
N GLU A 19 2.06 9.02 -8.93
CA GLU A 19 1.20 10.21 -9.08
C GLU A 19 1.96 11.43 -9.60
N SER A 20 3.21 11.61 -9.17
CA SER A 20 4.09 12.68 -9.67
C SER A 20 4.61 12.40 -11.08
N GLY A 21 4.34 11.22 -11.63
CA GLY A 21 4.81 10.80 -12.96
C GLY A 21 6.32 10.56 -13.05
N GLN A 22 7.01 10.48 -11.91
CA GLN A 22 8.42 10.10 -11.84
C GLN A 22 8.60 8.62 -12.17
N GLU A 23 7.62 7.80 -11.82
CA GLU A 23 7.54 6.40 -12.18
C GLU A 23 6.31 6.17 -13.08
N LYS A 24 6.46 5.31 -14.09
CA LYS A 24 5.37 4.94 -15.00
C LYS A 24 5.26 3.44 -15.14
N VAL A 25 4.07 2.92 -14.85
CA VAL A 25 3.76 1.50 -14.97
C VAL A 25 2.97 1.32 -16.25
N HIS A 26 3.53 0.52 -17.14
CA HIS A 26 2.89 0.18 -18.40
C HIS A 26 2.48 -1.28 -18.37
N ARG A 27 1.27 -1.55 -18.83
CA ARG A 27 0.81 -2.91 -19.10
C ARG A 27 0.94 -3.18 -20.59
N THR A 28 1.54 -4.30 -20.94
CA THR A 28 1.54 -4.78 -22.31
C THR A 28 0.19 -5.44 -22.61
N GLY A 29 -0.54 -4.88 -23.56
CA GLY A 29 -1.78 -5.41 -24.09
C GLY A 29 -1.55 -6.65 -24.96
N ARG A 30 -2.65 -7.24 -25.41
CA ARG A 30 -2.64 -8.51 -26.17
C ARG A 30 -1.91 -8.38 -27.51
N PHE A 31 -1.86 -7.19 -28.09
CA PHE A 31 -1.24 -6.91 -29.38
C PHE A 31 0.08 -6.14 -29.23
N GLY A 32 0.61 -6.03 -28.01
CA GLY A 32 1.88 -5.34 -27.73
C GLY A 32 1.74 -3.84 -27.49
N GLU A 33 0.51 -3.32 -27.41
CA GLU A 33 0.30 -1.93 -27.00
C GLU A 33 0.75 -1.72 -25.54
N LYS A 34 1.40 -0.59 -25.25
CA LYS A 34 1.74 -0.21 -23.88
C LYS A 34 0.66 0.75 -23.37
N GLU A 35 -0.20 0.26 -22.48
CA GLU A 35 -1.19 1.07 -21.80
C GLU A 35 -0.60 1.64 -20.51
N ASP A 36 -0.68 2.95 -20.31
CA ASP A 36 -0.31 3.56 -19.03
C ASP A 36 -1.36 3.19 -17.98
N ILE A 37 -0.92 2.42 -16.99
CA ILE A 37 -1.74 1.99 -15.85
C ILE A 37 -1.23 2.59 -14.55
N SER A 38 -0.42 3.65 -14.61
CA SER A 38 0.22 4.29 -13.46
C SER A 38 -0.82 4.74 -12.42
N VAL A 39 -1.90 5.39 -12.88
CA VAL A 39 -3.01 5.84 -12.01
C VAL A 39 -3.76 4.66 -11.39
N GLN A 40 -4.04 3.61 -12.16
CA GLN A 40 -4.71 2.40 -11.67
C GLN A 40 -3.85 1.68 -10.62
N THR A 41 -2.54 1.67 -10.84
CA THR A 41 -1.56 1.06 -9.94
C THR A 41 -1.45 1.87 -8.65
N ALA A 42 -1.44 3.21 -8.72
CA ALA A 42 -1.48 4.08 -7.55
C ALA A 42 -2.76 3.89 -6.71
N ASP A 43 -3.93 3.80 -7.35
CA ASP A 43 -5.19 3.48 -6.65
C ASP A 43 -5.14 2.12 -5.95
N HIS A 44 -4.56 1.11 -6.62
CA HIS A 44 -4.39 -0.22 -6.04
C HIS A 44 -3.52 -0.18 -4.77
N TYR A 45 -2.38 0.50 -4.83
CA TYR A 45 -1.51 0.67 -3.67
C TYR A 45 -2.18 1.45 -2.54
N ARG A 46 -3.00 2.48 -2.83
CA ARG A 46 -3.78 3.19 -1.79
C ARG A 46 -4.72 2.26 -1.03
N ARG A 47 -5.42 1.36 -1.72
CA ARG A 47 -6.32 0.39 -1.08
C ARG A 47 -5.54 -0.58 -0.18
N LEU A 48 -4.40 -1.08 -0.65
CA LEU A 48 -3.51 -1.92 0.15
C LEU A 48 -2.99 -1.16 1.38
N LEU A 49 -2.58 0.09 1.21
CA LEU A 49 -2.10 0.94 2.29
C LEU A 49 -3.14 1.08 3.41
N SER A 50 -4.38 1.43 3.04
CA SER A 50 -5.50 1.55 3.98
C SER A 50 -5.72 0.25 4.76
N HIS A 51 -5.62 -0.90 4.10
CA HIS A 51 -5.77 -2.19 4.75
C HIS A 51 -4.64 -2.50 5.73
N TYR A 52 -3.38 -2.24 5.32
CA TYR A 52 -2.23 -2.46 6.19
C TYR A 52 -2.21 -1.53 7.41
N MET A 53 -2.59 -0.25 7.24
CA MET A 53 -2.75 0.68 8.35
C MET A 53 -3.81 0.19 9.35
N GLU A 54 -4.93 -0.34 8.87
CA GLU A 54 -5.97 -0.91 9.75
C GLU A 54 -5.44 -2.11 10.55
N ILE A 55 -4.69 -3.01 9.91
CA ILE A 55 -4.07 -4.16 10.59
C ILE A 55 -3.09 -3.68 11.67
N VAL A 56 -2.28 -2.66 11.38
CA VAL A 56 -1.35 -2.08 12.34
C VAL A 56 -2.10 -1.50 13.53
N ALA A 57 -3.11 -0.67 13.29
CA ALA A 57 -3.92 -0.06 14.33
C ALA A 57 -4.63 -1.11 15.21
N ARG A 58 -5.20 -2.16 14.60
CA ARG A 58 -5.86 -3.26 15.34
C ARG A 58 -4.88 -4.04 16.20
N ASN A 59 -3.67 -4.29 15.70
CA ASN A 59 -2.66 -5.01 16.47
C ASN A 59 -2.14 -4.14 17.64
N GLU A 60 -1.86 -2.86 17.40
CA GLU A 60 -1.46 -1.92 18.46
C GLU A 60 -2.55 -1.80 19.55
N ALA A 61 -3.82 -1.71 19.16
CA ALA A 61 -4.96 -1.74 20.08
C ALA A 61 -5.12 -3.07 20.86
N SER A 62 -4.73 -4.18 20.24
CA SER A 62 -4.78 -5.51 20.88
C SER A 62 -3.62 -5.71 21.86
N THR A 63 -2.44 -5.13 21.59
CA THR A 63 -1.29 -5.15 22.51
C THR A 63 -1.47 -4.25 23.72
N THR A 64 -2.27 -3.19 23.60
CA THR A 64 -2.51 -2.21 24.67
C THR A 64 -3.69 -2.58 25.59
N LYS A 65 -4.55 -3.54 25.21
CA LYS A 65 -5.58 -4.07 26.11
C LYS A 65 -4.94 -5.03 27.11
N PRO A 66 -4.90 -4.72 28.43
CA PRO A 66 -4.53 -5.72 29.41
C PRO A 66 -5.56 -6.84 29.33
N ARG A 67 -5.12 -8.05 28.98
CA ARG A 67 -5.90 -9.27 29.17
C ARG A 67 -6.25 -9.32 30.65
N LYS A 68 -7.45 -8.86 31.04
CA LYS A 68 -8.00 -9.11 32.37
C LYS A 68 -8.10 -10.63 32.49
N LYS A 69 -7.13 -11.23 33.20
CA LYS A 69 -7.22 -12.60 33.67
C LYS A 69 -8.47 -12.66 34.56
N LYS A 70 -9.40 -13.52 34.19
CA LYS A 70 -10.55 -13.89 35.02
C LYS A 70 -10.23 -15.22 35.68
#